data_AF-A0A2D4GSU0-F1
#
_entry.id   AF-A0A2D4GSU0-F1
#
_cell.length_a   1.000
_cell.length_b   1.000
_cell.length_c   1.000
_cell.angle_alpha   90.00
_cell.angle_beta   90.00
_cell.angle_gamma   90.00
#
_symmetry.space_group_name_H-M   'P 1'
#
loop_
_entity.id
_entity.type
_entity.pdbx_description
1 polymer ?
#
loop_
_entity_poly.entity_id
_entity_poly.type
_entity_poly.pdbx_seq_one_letter_code
_entity_poly.pdbx_strand_id
1 'polypeptide(L)'
;LQGSSSSHELTACRTFPDQEPKSPSSIRPPWLSDLPETASVQQHVLKLDPSSVRKISCNRGLDLEMLIENKLQSEDIDLTEEPYSDKHGRCGIPEPLVQRYAEDLDQPEKDVATNLDQVRVKQLRKQHRMAIPSGGLTEICRKPISPGNISSITDWLVSVGLPMYSVSLRAAGINDLSKVPSLSQTSLHEAGITEERHISKLLAAARLLNPETI
;
A
#
# COMPACT_ATOMS: atom_id res chain seq x y z
N LEU A 1 -44.82 30.50 -28.94
CA LEU A 1 -45.42 31.81 -28.56
C LEU A 1 -44.60 32.33 -27.39
N GLN A 2 -43.39 32.85 -27.61
CA GLN A 2 -43.04 34.17 -28.13
C GLN A 2 -43.38 35.31 -27.16
N GLY A 3 -42.32 35.98 -26.71
CA GLY A 3 -42.31 37.34 -26.18
C GLY A 3 -41.83 37.43 -24.74
N SER A 4 -41.08 38.43 -24.29
CA SER A 4 -40.39 39.54 -24.95
C SER A 4 -39.48 40.17 -23.89
N SER A 5 -38.35 40.70 -24.35
CA SER A 5 -37.50 41.67 -23.64
C SER A 5 -38.28 42.96 -23.29
N SER A 6 -37.98 43.59 -22.13
CA SER A 6 -37.79 45.05 -22.04
C SER A 6 -37.34 45.51 -20.64
N SER A 7 -36.35 46.39 -20.64
CA SER A 7 -35.80 47.16 -19.51
C SER A 7 -36.57 48.47 -19.27
N HIS A 8 -36.45 49.05 -18.07
CA HIS A 8 -36.49 50.51 -17.79
C HIS A 8 -36.00 50.76 -16.34
N GLU A 9 -34.87 51.46 -16.16
CA GLU A 9 -34.72 52.88 -15.79
C GLU A 9 -34.84 53.15 -14.28
N LEU A 10 -33.78 53.50 -13.53
CA LEU A 10 -32.91 54.70 -13.48
C LEU A 10 -33.29 55.61 -12.28
N THR A 11 -32.28 56.33 -11.75
CA THR A 11 -32.28 57.43 -10.74
C THR A 11 -31.52 57.03 -9.46
N ALA A 12 -30.47 57.70 -8.97
CA ALA A 12 -29.83 58.96 -9.32
C ALA A 12 -28.35 58.99 -8.87
N CYS A 13 -27.65 59.96 -9.48
CA CYS A 13 -26.24 60.31 -9.40
C CYS A 13 -25.71 60.66 -8.00
N ARG A 14 -24.38 60.52 -7.79
CA ARG A 14 -23.47 61.68 -7.70
C ARG A 14 -21.99 61.33 -7.47
N THR A 15 -21.16 61.88 -8.36
CA THR A 15 -19.76 62.40 -8.22
C THR A 15 -18.57 61.45 -7.96
N PHE A 16 -17.64 61.46 -8.93
CA PHE A 16 -16.19 61.20 -8.79
C PHE A 16 -15.49 62.47 -8.26
N PRO A 17 -14.28 62.40 -7.65
CA PRO A 17 -13.05 62.15 -8.41
C PRO A 17 -12.03 61.19 -7.75
N ASP A 18 -11.33 60.46 -8.62
CA ASP A 18 -9.88 60.20 -8.64
C ASP A 18 -9.16 59.77 -7.34
N GLN A 19 -8.62 58.53 -7.31
CA GLN A 19 -7.20 58.22 -7.05
C GLN A 19 -6.93 56.70 -7.22
N GLU A 20 -5.85 56.42 -7.95
CA GLU A 20 -5.26 55.12 -8.35
C GLU A 20 -4.54 54.39 -7.18
N PRO A 21 -4.01 53.16 -7.40
CA PRO A 21 -4.32 51.94 -6.66
C PRO A 21 -3.37 51.72 -5.46
N LYS A 22 -3.90 51.27 -4.32
CA LYS A 22 -3.07 50.80 -3.19
C LYS A 22 -3.51 49.41 -2.74
N SER A 23 -2.54 48.51 -2.81
CA SER A 23 -2.54 47.11 -2.43
C SER A 23 -3.25 46.83 -1.09
N PRO A 24 -4.02 45.73 -0.96
CA PRO A 24 -4.56 45.35 0.34
C PRO A 24 -3.45 44.79 1.24
N SER A 25 -3.13 45.54 2.28
CA SER A 25 -2.27 45.16 3.39
C SER A 25 -2.80 43.91 4.09
N SER A 26 -1.95 42.89 4.18
CA SER A 26 -2.18 41.68 4.96
C SER A 26 -2.39 42.02 6.43
N ILE A 27 -3.58 41.73 6.95
CA ILE A 27 -3.94 41.84 8.36
C ILE A 27 -3.20 40.71 9.10
N ARG A 28 -2.18 41.07 9.89
CA ARG A 28 -1.44 40.12 10.75
C ARG A 28 -2.23 39.89 12.05
N PRO A 29 -2.42 38.63 12.50
CA PRO A 29 -3.23 38.34 13.69
C PRO A 29 -2.52 38.68 15.01
N PRO A 30 -3.27 38.89 16.11
CA PRO A 30 -2.85 39.70 17.27
C PRO A 30 -2.11 38.92 18.37
N TRP A 31 -1.35 37.86 18.05
CA TRP A 31 -0.68 37.02 19.05
C TRP A 31 0.86 37.15 19.07
N LEU A 32 1.40 38.17 18.40
CA LEU A 32 2.81 38.57 18.53
C LEU A 32 2.87 39.93 19.20
N SER A 33 2.58 39.96 20.49
CA SER A 33 3.05 41.01 21.39
C SER A 33 3.77 40.30 22.51
N ASP A 34 5.05 40.68 22.66
CA ASP A 34 5.99 40.42 23.76
C ASP A 34 7.24 39.67 23.33
N LEU A 35 8.24 40.43 22.85
CA LEU A 35 9.64 40.21 23.24
C LEU A 35 10.42 41.53 23.02
N PRO A 36 11.33 41.92 23.93
CA PRO A 36 11.95 43.24 23.92
C PRO A 36 13.00 43.38 22.80
N GLU A 37 12.93 44.53 22.16
CA GLU A 37 13.88 45.06 21.19
C GLU A 37 15.18 45.45 21.89
N THR A 38 16.28 44.75 21.62
CA THR A 38 17.62 45.31 21.82
C THR A 38 18.50 45.00 20.61
N ALA A 39 18.92 46.08 19.95
CA ALA A 39 19.76 46.14 18.78
C ALA A 39 21.12 45.44 18.94
N SER A 40 21.65 44.87 17.84
CA SER A 40 22.98 45.23 17.35
C SER A 40 23.22 44.67 15.95
N VAL A 41 23.58 45.57 15.03
CA VAL A 41 24.09 45.29 13.67
C VAL A 41 25.58 45.02 13.79
N GLN A 42 26.09 43.92 13.22
CA GLN A 42 27.46 43.86 12.68
C GLN A 42 27.71 42.61 11.81
N GLN A 43 28.64 42.78 10.89
CA GLN A 43 28.76 42.14 9.59
C GLN A 43 29.52 40.80 9.57
N HIS A 44 29.22 40.00 8.53
CA HIS A 44 30.17 39.21 7.73
C HIS A 44 30.89 38.02 8.37
N VAL A 45 30.30 36.82 8.25
CA VAL A 45 31.01 35.60 7.84
C VAL A 45 30.05 34.73 7.02
N LEU A 46 30.40 34.50 5.74
CA LEU A 46 29.80 33.45 4.92
C LEU A 46 30.11 32.10 5.57
N LYS A 47 29.10 31.45 6.16
CA LYS A 47 29.18 30.04 6.53
C LYS A 47 28.13 29.30 5.72
N LEU A 48 28.56 28.82 4.55
CA LEU A 48 27.84 27.82 3.80
C LEU A 48 27.82 26.55 4.67
N ASP A 49 26.65 26.20 5.20
CA ASP A 49 26.39 24.86 5.70
C ASP A 49 25.15 24.30 5.00
N PRO A 50 25.26 23.17 4.27
CA PRO A 50 24.19 22.61 3.48
C PRO A 50 23.34 21.65 4.33
N SER A 51 22.36 22.19 5.07
CA SER A 51 21.38 21.36 5.77
C SER A 51 20.11 21.16 4.94
N SER A 52 20.11 20.02 4.26
CA SER A 52 19.00 19.07 4.18
C SER A 52 17.64 19.58 3.70
N VAL A 53 17.47 19.62 2.37
CA VAL A 53 16.18 19.31 1.75
C VAL A 53 16.40 18.24 0.70
N ARG A 54 16.67 17.01 1.14
CA ARG A 54 16.69 15.86 0.24
C ARG A 54 15.26 15.33 0.10
N LYS A 55 14.41 16.00 -0.69
CA LYS A 55 13.21 15.37 -1.26
C LYS A 55 13.57 14.73 -2.60
N ILE A 56 14.17 13.54 -2.53
CA ILE A 56 14.23 12.60 -3.65
C ILE A 56 13.75 11.26 -3.09
N SER A 57 12.46 10.98 -3.18
CA SER A 57 11.90 9.67 -2.80
C SER A 57 10.76 9.21 -3.72
N CYS A 58 10.46 9.96 -4.79
CA CYS A 58 9.43 9.55 -5.75
C CYS A 58 9.93 8.50 -6.75
N ASN A 59 11.24 8.43 -7.00
CA ASN A 59 11.82 7.44 -7.92
C ASN A 59 11.90 6.04 -7.29
N ARG A 60 12.34 5.92 -6.04
CA ARG A 60 12.45 4.63 -5.33
C ARG A 60 11.08 3.97 -5.09
N GLY A 61 10.03 4.77 -4.85
CA GLY A 61 8.67 4.25 -4.65
C GLY A 61 8.07 3.63 -5.92
N LEU A 62 8.20 4.31 -7.07
CA LEU A 62 7.69 3.80 -8.34
C LEU A 62 8.45 2.56 -8.83
N ASP A 63 9.76 2.50 -8.54
CA ASP A 63 10.59 1.34 -8.85
C ASP A 63 10.15 0.10 -8.05
N LEU A 64 9.91 0.27 -6.74
CA LEU A 64 9.43 -0.83 -5.89
C LEU A 64 8.01 -1.29 -6.26
N GLU A 65 7.10 -0.39 -6.59
CA GLU A 65 5.75 -0.73 -7.06
C GLU A 65 5.82 -1.64 -8.30
N MET A 66 6.67 -1.28 -9.28
CA MET A 66 6.87 -2.06 -10.50
C MET A 66 7.49 -3.44 -10.22
N LEU A 67 8.49 -3.53 -9.33
CA LEU A 67 9.09 -4.81 -8.93
C LEU A 67 8.04 -5.75 -8.31
N ILE A 68 7.18 -5.22 -7.45
CA ILE A 68 6.08 -5.97 -6.82
C ILE A 68 5.05 -6.39 -7.87
N GLU A 69 4.64 -5.49 -8.77
CA GLU A 69 3.67 -5.79 -9.84
C GLU A 69 4.19 -6.92 -10.76
N ASN A 70 5.46 -6.86 -11.18
CA ASN A 70 6.09 -7.91 -11.98
C ASN A 70 6.16 -9.24 -11.23
N LYS A 71 6.48 -9.23 -9.93
CA LYS A 71 6.59 -10.44 -9.12
C LYS A 71 5.24 -11.12 -8.92
N LEU A 72 4.20 -10.35 -8.59
CA LEU A 72 2.82 -10.84 -8.49
C LEU A 72 2.39 -11.51 -9.79
N GLN A 73 2.69 -10.88 -10.94
CA GLN A 73 2.38 -11.44 -12.25
C GLN A 73 3.15 -12.74 -12.53
N SER A 74 4.44 -12.81 -12.20
CA SER A 74 5.24 -14.02 -12.39
C SER A 74 4.79 -15.21 -11.54
N GLU A 75 4.15 -14.92 -10.41
CA GLU A 75 3.65 -15.91 -9.44
C GLU A 75 2.14 -16.18 -9.58
N ASP A 76 1.49 -15.55 -10.56
CA ASP A 76 0.04 -15.64 -10.81
C ASP A 76 -0.82 -15.28 -9.58
N ILE A 77 -0.42 -14.22 -8.87
CA ILE A 77 -1.13 -13.72 -7.68
C ILE A 77 -1.97 -12.50 -8.05
N ASP A 78 -3.30 -12.67 -8.05
CA ASP A 78 -4.25 -11.58 -8.25
C ASP A 78 -4.70 -11.00 -6.89
N LEU A 79 -4.25 -9.78 -6.56
CA LEU A 79 -4.63 -9.10 -5.32
C LEU A 79 -6.07 -8.57 -5.33
N THR A 80 -6.76 -8.57 -6.48
CA THR A 80 -8.13 -8.07 -6.60
C THR A 80 -9.18 -9.09 -6.16
N GLU A 81 -8.79 -10.35 -6.02
CA GLU A 81 -9.67 -11.46 -5.65
C GLU A 81 -9.57 -11.83 -4.16
N GLU A 82 -10.53 -12.63 -3.69
CA GLU A 82 -10.42 -13.23 -2.37
C GLU A 82 -9.22 -14.21 -2.35
N PRO A 83 -8.41 -14.23 -1.29
CA PRO A 83 -8.64 -13.59 0.02
C PRO A 83 -7.95 -12.23 0.21
N TYR A 84 -7.32 -11.66 -0.83
CA TYR A 84 -6.53 -10.43 -0.77
C TYR A 84 -7.36 -9.15 -0.80
N SER A 85 -8.54 -9.19 -1.43
CA SER A 85 -9.53 -8.11 -1.41
C SER A 85 -10.94 -8.67 -1.19
N ASP A 86 -11.68 -8.10 -0.25
CA ASP A 86 -13.09 -8.46 -0.07
C ASP A 86 -14.01 -7.73 -1.06
N LYS A 87 -15.28 -8.12 -1.10
CA LYS A 87 -16.31 -7.46 -1.94
C LYS A 87 -16.52 -5.96 -1.64
N HIS A 88 -16.04 -5.48 -0.50
CA HIS A 88 -16.10 -4.08 -0.11
C HIS A 88 -14.81 -3.31 -0.44
N GLY A 89 -13.80 -3.98 -1.02
CA GLY A 89 -12.52 -3.40 -1.37
C GLY A 89 -11.54 -3.28 -0.21
N ARG A 90 -11.81 -3.93 0.93
CA ARG A 90 -10.91 -3.95 2.09
C ARG A 90 -9.73 -4.88 1.82
N CYS A 91 -8.57 -4.52 2.34
CA CYS A 91 -7.35 -5.30 2.23
C CYS A 91 -7.43 -6.56 3.10
N GLY A 92 -7.01 -7.69 2.53
CA GLY A 92 -6.93 -9.00 3.16
C GLY A 92 -5.57 -9.68 2.97
N ILE A 93 -4.52 -8.91 2.66
CA ILE A 93 -3.20 -9.45 2.34
C ILE A 93 -2.63 -10.17 3.58
N PRO A 94 -2.19 -11.43 3.45
CA PRO A 94 -1.61 -12.17 4.56
C PRO A 94 -0.20 -11.66 4.88
N GLU A 95 0.10 -11.47 6.17
CA GLU A 95 1.42 -11.03 6.65
C GLU A 95 2.58 -11.89 6.12
N PRO A 96 2.46 -13.22 6.02
CA PRO A 96 3.53 -14.05 5.46
C PRO A 96 3.87 -13.77 3.99
N LEU A 97 2.94 -13.21 3.20
CA LEU A 97 3.21 -12.75 1.83
C LEU A 97 4.05 -11.47 1.84
N VAL A 98 3.71 -10.53 2.73
CA VAL A 98 4.48 -9.28 2.92
C VAL A 98 5.91 -9.60 3.34
N GLN A 99 6.10 -10.45 4.36
CA GLN A 99 7.42 -10.86 4.84
C GLN A 99 8.25 -11.52 3.75
N ARG A 100 7.64 -12.42 2.95
CA ARG A 100 8.33 -13.06 1.84
C ARG A 100 8.79 -12.05 0.79
N TYR A 101 7.93 -11.11 0.41
CA TYR A 101 8.31 -10.09 -0.58
C TYR A 101 9.35 -9.12 -0.03
N ALA A 102 9.35 -8.84 1.28
CA ALA A 102 10.39 -8.08 1.95
C ALA A 102 11.76 -8.78 1.84
N GLU A 103 11.80 -10.09 2.11
CA GLU A 103 13.01 -10.90 1.98
C GLU A 103 13.49 -11.07 0.53
N ASP A 104 12.56 -11.24 -0.42
CA ASP A 104 12.90 -11.44 -1.84
C ASP A 104 13.39 -10.15 -2.51
N LEU A 105 12.86 -8.98 -2.10
CA LEU A 105 13.18 -7.68 -2.70
C LEU A 105 14.21 -6.87 -1.88
N ASP A 106 14.68 -7.42 -0.75
CA ASP A 106 15.57 -6.76 0.21
C ASP A 106 15.05 -5.36 0.60
N GLN A 107 13.75 -5.27 0.91
CA GLN A 107 13.06 -4.04 1.29
C GLN A 107 12.39 -4.20 2.66
N PRO A 108 12.19 -3.11 3.42
CA PRO A 108 11.51 -3.21 4.70
C PRO A 108 10.04 -3.59 4.53
N GLU A 109 9.52 -4.45 5.41
CA GLU A 109 8.14 -4.96 5.36
C GLU A 109 7.10 -3.85 5.26
N LYS A 110 7.32 -2.73 5.96
CA LYS A 110 6.44 -1.56 5.90
C LYS A 110 6.31 -1.00 4.48
N ASP A 111 7.41 -0.90 3.75
CA ASP A 111 7.40 -0.33 2.40
C ASP A 111 6.80 -1.35 1.42
N VAL A 112 7.11 -2.63 1.56
CA VAL A 112 6.52 -3.71 0.77
C VAL A 112 5.01 -3.79 0.98
N ALA A 113 4.54 -3.76 2.22
CA ALA A 113 3.11 -3.75 2.54
C ALA A 113 2.41 -2.55 1.88
N THR A 114 3.00 -1.35 2.03
CA THR A 114 2.43 -0.13 1.46
C THR A 114 2.31 -0.25 -0.05
N ASN A 115 3.35 -0.74 -0.74
CA ASN A 115 3.35 -0.88 -2.19
C ASN A 115 2.42 -2.01 -2.66
N LEU A 116 2.33 -3.13 -1.95
CA LEU A 116 1.34 -4.17 -2.21
C LEU A 116 -0.09 -3.61 -2.17
N ASP A 117 -0.40 -2.78 -1.16
CA ASP A 117 -1.71 -2.13 -1.06
C ASP A 117 -1.93 -1.10 -2.19
N GLN A 118 -0.90 -0.35 -2.59
CA GLN A 118 -1.00 0.56 -3.73
C GLN A 118 -1.30 -0.19 -5.03
N VAL A 119 -0.57 -1.27 -5.32
CA VAL A 119 -0.81 -2.13 -6.49
C VAL A 119 -2.24 -2.67 -6.47
N ARG A 120 -2.69 -3.21 -5.33
CA ARG A 120 -4.06 -3.71 -5.14
C ARG A 120 -5.11 -2.64 -5.43
N VAL A 121 -4.98 -1.45 -4.83
CA VAL A 121 -5.91 -0.34 -5.01
C VAL A 121 -5.93 0.14 -6.46
N LYS A 122 -4.76 0.23 -7.11
CA LYS A 122 -4.61 0.58 -8.52
C LYS A 122 -5.33 -0.43 -9.43
N GLN A 123 -5.14 -1.73 -9.18
CA GLN A 123 -5.77 -2.80 -9.95
C GLN A 123 -7.30 -2.82 -9.76
N LEU A 124 -7.80 -2.71 -8.52
CA LEU A 124 -9.25 -2.64 -8.24
C LEU A 124 -9.90 -1.43 -8.92
N ARG A 125 -9.27 -0.26 -8.84
CA ARG A 125 -9.78 0.97 -9.48
C ARG A 125 -9.80 0.86 -11.00
N LYS A 126 -8.80 0.20 -11.60
CA LYS A 126 -8.77 -0.09 -13.05
C LYS A 126 -9.96 -0.95 -13.48
N GLN A 127 -10.44 -1.83 -12.59
CA GLN A 127 -11.65 -2.65 -12.79
C GLN A 127 -12.95 -1.93 -12.36
N HIS A 128 -12.89 -0.64 -11.99
CA HIS A 128 -14.02 0.13 -11.44
C HIS A 128 -14.64 -0.47 -10.16
N ARG A 129 -13.85 -1.23 -9.39
CA ARG A 129 -14.27 -1.81 -8.11
C ARG A 129 -13.95 -0.89 -6.94
N MET A 130 -14.68 -1.06 -5.84
CA MET A 130 -14.36 -0.41 -4.57
C MET A 130 -12.97 -0.81 -4.10
N ALA A 131 -12.21 0.16 -3.60
CA ALA A 131 -10.87 -0.05 -3.07
C ALA A 131 -10.68 0.87 -1.86
N ILE A 132 -10.55 0.28 -0.67
CA ILE A 132 -10.30 0.98 0.59
C ILE A 132 -8.80 0.85 0.87
N PRO A 133 -7.99 1.92 0.73
CA PRO A 133 -6.57 1.87 1.06
C PRO A 133 -6.37 1.61 2.55
N SER A 134 -5.35 0.85 2.89
CA SER A 134 -5.00 0.55 4.27
C SER A 134 -4.17 1.67 4.90
N GLY A 135 -4.34 1.89 6.20
CA GLY A 135 -3.67 2.96 6.96
C GLY A 135 -2.24 2.67 7.42
N GLY A 136 -1.62 1.58 6.97
CA GLY A 136 -0.27 1.15 7.38
C GLY A 136 -0.18 -0.38 7.59
N LEU A 137 1.02 -0.89 7.92
CA LEU A 137 1.31 -2.34 8.00
C LEU A 137 0.28 -3.14 8.81
N THR A 138 -0.14 -2.62 9.97
CA THR A 138 -1.13 -3.28 10.86
C THR A 138 -2.53 -3.39 10.26
N GLU A 139 -2.86 -2.52 9.30
CA GLU A 139 -4.15 -2.50 8.59
C GLU A 139 -4.06 -3.20 7.21
N ILE A 140 -2.86 -3.51 6.73
CA ILE A 140 -2.62 -4.23 5.48
C ILE A 140 -2.60 -5.73 5.75
N CYS A 141 -1.91 -6.12 6.82
CA CYS A 141 -1.82 -7.50 7.26
C CYS A 141 -3.14 -7.93 7.91
N ARG A 142 -3.89 -8.80 7.24
CA ARG A 142 -5.04 -9.46 7.86
C ARG A 142 -4.57 -10.31 9.03
N LYS A 143 -5.39 -10.41 10.08
CA LYS A 143 -5.17 -11.38 11.17
C LYS A 143 -4.92 -12.78 10.58
N PRO A 144 -3.99 -13.57 11.15
CA PRO A 144 -3.71 -14.92 10.69
C PRO A 144 -5.01 -15.71 10.52
N ILE A 145 -5.10 -16.46 9.42
CA ILE A 145 -6.22 -17.38 9.19
C ILE A 145 -6.20 -18.36 10.36
N SER A 146 -7.28 -18.39 11.15
CA SER A 146 -7.36 -19.34 12.26
C SER A 146 -7.29 -20.76 11.69
N PRO A 147 -6.63 -21.73 12.36
CA PRO A 147 -6.45 -23.08 11.84
C PRO A 147 -7.77 -23.73 11.36
N GLY A 148 -8.88 -23.47 12.06
CA GLY A 148 -10.21 -23.97 11.69
C GLY A 148 -10.86 -23.30 10.46
N ASN A 149 -10.18 -22.36 9.80
CA ASN A 149 -10.63 -21.73 8.55
C ASN A 149 -9.82 -22.18 7.33
N ILE A 150 -8.81 -23.04 7.51
CA ILE A 150 -8.04 -23.61 6.40
C ILE A 150 -8.77 -24.85 5.90
N SER A 151 -9.43 -24.74 4.74
CA SER A 151 -10.28 -25.82 4.19
C SER A 151 -9.65 -26.57 3.02
N SER A 152 -8.57 -26.02 2.44
CA SER A 152 -7.92 -26.56 1.26
C SER A 152 -6.41 -26.32 1.26
N ILE A 153 -5.69 -27.06 0.40
CA ILE A 153 -4.25 -26.81 0.14
C ILE A 153 -4.00 -25.37 -0.31
N THR A 154 -4.90 -24.81 -1.12
CA THR A 154 -4.79 -23.41 -1.58
C THR A 154 -4.90 -22.46 -0.39
N ASP A 155 -5.85 -22.65 0.52
CA ASP A 155 -6.00 -21.81 1.72
C ASP A 155 -4.76 -21.88 2.61
N TRP A 156 -4.21 -23.09 2.78
CA TRP A 156 -2.98 -23.29 3.53
C TRP A 156 -1.81 -22.55 2.89
N LEU A 157 -1.60 -22.72 1.58
CA LEU A 157 -0.52 -22.05 0.86
C LEU A 157 -0.64 -20.52 0.89
N VAL A 158 -1.85 -19.98 0.77
CA VAL A 158 -2.11 -18.55 0.96
C VAL A 158 -1.73 -18.12 2.38
N SER A 159 -2.11 -18.89 3.40
CA SER A 159 -1.78 -18.59 4.80
C SER A 159 -0.26 -18.55 5.06
N VAL A 160 0.51 -19.34 4.31
CA VAL A 160 1.99 -19.37 4.35
C VAL A 160 2.60 -18.24 3.49
N GLY A 161 1.81 -17.58 2.64
CA GLY A 161 2.28 -16.58 1.69
C GLY A 161 2.93 -17.17 0.45
N LEU A 162 2.62 -18.44 0.14
CA LEU A 162 3.15 -19.22 -0.98
C LEU A 162 2.04 -19.81 -1.88
N PRO A 163 1.07 -19.00 -2.37
CA PRO A 163 -0.03 -19.49 -3.22
C PRO A 163 0.39 -20.10 -4.56
N MET A 164 1.49 -19.61 -5.17
CA MET A 164 1.97 -20.05 -6.49
C MET A 164 2.33 -21.54 -6.59
N TYR A 165 2.51 -22.24 -5.46
CA TYR A 165 2.81 -23.68 -5.45
C TYR A 165 1.57 -24.57 -5.48
N SER A 166 0.35 -24.02 -5.54
CA SER A 166 -0.89 -24.81 -5.54
C SER A 166 -0.93 -25.83 -6.68
N VAL A 167 -0.54 -25.41 -7.89
CA VAL A 167 -0.50 -26.30 -9.07
C VAL A 167 0.60 -27.35 -8.91
N SER A 168 1.80 -26.96 -8.49
CA SER A 168 2.95 -27.86 -8.27
C SER A 168 2.64 -28.96 -7.26
N LEU A 169 2.09 -28.61 -6.10
CA LEU A 169 1.74 -29.59 -5.07
C LEU A 169 0.62 -30.52 -5.54
N ARG A 170 -0.40 -29.98 -6.22
CA ARG A 170 -1.48 -30.80 -6.78
C ARG A 170 -0.98 -31.79 -7.82
N ALA A 171 -0.08 -31.36 -8.70
CA ALA A 171 0.54 -32.21 -9.72
C ALA A 171 1.40 -33.33 -9.10
N ALA A 172 2.03 -33.07 -7.95
CA ALA A 172 2.74 -34.07 -7.16
C ALA A 172 1.82 -34.98 -6.32
N GLY A 173 0.50 -34.86 -6.45
CA GLY A 173 -0.48 -35.67 -5.71
C GLY A 173 -0.72 -35.21 -4.27
N ILE A 174 -0.24 -34.04 -3.87
CA ILE A 174 -0.50 -33.39 -2.58
C ILE A 174 -1.72 -32.49 -2.77
N ASN A 175 -2.90 -33.12 -2.73
CA ASN A 175 -4.18 -32.50 -3.02
C ASN A 175 -5.09 -32.37 -1.79
N ASP A 176 -4.65 -32.87 -0.63
CA ASP A 176 -5.44 -32.92 0.60
C ASP A 176 -4.60 -32.47 1.81
N LEU A 177 -5.22 -31.72 2.73
CA LEU A 177 -4.55 -31.18 3.92
C LEU A 177 -3.98 -32.28 4.82
N SER A 178 -4.55 -33.49 4.84
CA SER A 178 -4.02 -34.64 5.59
C SER A 178 -2.61 -35.05 5.17
N LYS A 179 -2.19 -34.73 3.93
CA LYS A 179 -0.84 -35.01 3.42
C LYS A 179 0.18 -33.95 3.81
N VAL A 180 -0.27 -32.75 4.18
CA VAL A 180 0.61 -31.60 4.50
C VAL A 180 1.56 -31.91 5.66
N PRO A 181 1.12 -32.50 6.80
CA PRO A 181 2.02 -32.85 7.90
C PRO A 181 3.12 -33.86 7.52
N SER A 182 2.93 -34.61 6.42
CA SER A 182 3.89 -35.60 5.91
C SER A 182 4.83 -35.04 4.84
N LEU A 183 4.77 -33.72 4.56
CA LEU A 183 5.66 -33.08 3.60
C LEU A 183 7.13 -33.27 3.99
N SER A 184 7.93 -33.63 3.00
CA SER A 184 9.38 -33.76 3.11
C SER A 184 10.07 -32.87 2.07
N GLN A 185 11.34 -32.56 2.31
CA GLN A 185 12.16 -31.83 1.34
C GLN A 185 12.18 -32.54 -0.01
N THR A 186 12.32 -33.88 -0.02
CA THR A 186 12.30 -34.69 -1.24
C THR A 186 11.00 -34.51 -2.02
N SER A 187 9.83 -34.62 -1.36
CA SER A 187 8.54 -34.45 -2.02
C SER A 187 8.32 -33.04 -2.60
N LEU A 188 8.90 -32.00 -1.97
CA LEU A 188 8.82 -30.64 -2.47
C LEU A 188 9.70 -30.43 -3.71
N HIS A 189 10.91 -31.00 -3.72
CA HIS A 189 11.76 -31.00 -4.91
C HIS A 189 11.14 -31.78 -6.07
N GLU A 190 10.54 -32.94 -5.82
CA GLU A 190 9.81 -33.72 -6.83
C GLU A 190 8.61 -32.97 -7.40
N ALA A 191 7.98 -32.10 -6.59
CA ALA A 191 6.95 -31.16 -7.05
C ALA A 191 7.51 -29.98 -7.87
N GLY A 192 8.82 -29.91 -8.09
CA GLY A 192 9.50 -28.84 -8.83
C GLY A 192 9.78 -27.58 -8.00
N ILE A 193 9.68 -27.66 -6.68
CA ILE A 193 9.99 -26.54 -5.78
C ILE A 193 11.48 -26.59 -5.44
N THR A 194 12.26 -25.65 -5.95
CA THR A 194 13.72 -25.60 -5.79
C THR A 194 14.22 -24.50 -4.87
N GLU A 195 13.37 -23.53 -4.53
CA GLU A 195 13.75 -22.40 -3.69
C GLU A 195 13.84 -22.81 -2.21
N GLU A 196 15.07 -22.92 -1.70
CA GLU A 196 15.36 -23.42 -0.34
C GLU A 196 14.65 -22.65 0.79
N ARG A 197 14.51 -21.33 0.63
CA ARG A 197 13.76 -20.50 1.58
C ARG A 197 12.28 -20.89 1.61
N HIS A 198 11.70 -21.15 0.44
CA HIS A 198 10.29 -21.56 0.32
C HIS A 198 10.10 -22.97 0.86
N ILE A 199 11.00 -23.90 0.56
CA ILE A 199 10.99 -25.27 1.11
C ILE A 199 11.00 -25.22 2.64
N SER A 200 11.94 -24.46 3.22
CA SER A 200 12.06 -24.30 4.68
C SER A 200 10.77 -23.74 5.29
N LYS A 201 10.17 -22.73 4.66
CA LYS A 201 8.91 -22.12 5.11
C LYS A 201 7.73 -23.08 5.05
N LEU A 202 7.60 -23.85 3.96
CA LEU A 202 6.56 -24.86 3.79
C LEU A 202 6.68 -25.97 4.84
N LEU A 203 7.89 -26.48 5.09
CA LEU A 203 8.13 -27.52 6.10
C LEU A 203 7.86 -27.01 7.51
N ALA A 204 8.23 -25.77 7.82
CA ALA A 204 7.92 -25.17 9.12
C ALA A 204 6.40 -25.01 9.31
N ALA A 205 5.69 -24.50 8.31
CA ALA A 205 4.24 -24.33 8.35
C ALA A 205 3.49 -25.66 8.40
N ALA A 206 3.98 -26.69 7.70
CA ALA A 206 3.39 -28.02 7.69
C ALA A 206 3.38 -28.67 9.09
N ARG A 207 4.44 -28.44 9.88
CA ARG A 207 4.55 -28.93 11.27
C ARG A 207 3.59 -28.24 12.23
N LEU A 208 3.15 -27.03 11.91
CA LEU A 208 2.17 -26.28 12.71
C LEU A 208 0.73 -26.67 12.37
N LEU A 209 0.52 -27.42 11.28
CA LEU A 209 -0.79 -27.92 10.88
C LEU A 209 -1.14 -29.13 11.75
N ASN A 210 -1.99 -28.93 12.75
CA ASN A 210 -2.43 -30.02 13.62
C ASN A 210 -3.45 -30.90 12.89
N PRO A 211 -3.22 -32.23 12.80
CA PRO A 211 -4.15 -33.15 12.13
C PRO A 211 -5.49 -33.30 12.87
N GLU A 212 -5.58 -32.92 14.15
CA GLU A 212 -6.84 -32.96 14.91
C GLU A 212 -7.77 -31.76 14.66
N THR A 213 -7.34 -30.80 13.85
CA THR A 213 -8.10 -29.58 13.53
C THR A 213 -8.53 -29.47 12.07
N ILE A 214 -8.30 -30.51 11.27
CA ILE A 214 -8.63 -30.60 9.84
C ILE A 214 -9.79 -31.57 9.64
#